data_AF-A0A820AYI2-F1
#
_entry.id   AF-A0A820AYI2-F1
#
_cell.length_a   1.000
_cell.length_b   1.000
_cell.length_c   1.000
_cell.angle_alpha   90.00
_cell.angle_beta   90.00
_cell.angle_gamma   90.00
#
_symmetry.space_group_name_H-M   'P 1'
#
loop_
_entity.id
_entity.type
_entity.pdbx_description
1 polymer ?
#
loop_
_entity_poly.entity_id
_entity_poly.type
_entity_poly.pdbx_seq_one_letter_code
_entity_poly.pdbx_strand_id
1 'polypeptide(L)'
;MVETTINTKWSNFHTTTMNVSKFNEWKQNTITAAGGNGKGQKLNQLNNPSGIFIDKKKNVFIADYFNDRIVEWKYNAKEGQIIAG
;
A
#
# COMPACT_ATOMS: atom_id res chain seq x y z
N MET A 1 15.94 43.21 -28.16
CA MET A 1 15.41 43.80 -26.93
C MET A 1 14.02 44.36 -27.25
N VAL A 2 12.97 43.70 -26.79
CA VAL A 2 11.65 44.32 -26.58
C VAL A 2 11.06 43.62 -25.37
N GLU A 3 11.01 44.33 -24.25
CA GLU A 3 10.09 44.02 -23.17
C GLU A 3 8.80 44.83 -23.35
N THR A 4 7.81 44.49 -22.51
CA THR A 4 6.59 45.21 -22.11
C THR A 4 5.32 44.63 -22.74
N THR A 5 4.28 44.24 -22.00
CA THR A 5 3.86 44.60 -20.62
C THR A 5 2.96 43.49 -20.06
N ILE A 6 3.08 43.11 -18.77
CA ILE A 6 2.00 42.39 -18.08
C ILE A 6 1.43 43.25 -16.96
N ASN A 7 0.10 43.40 -16.99
CA ASN A 7 -0.73 44.31 -16.22
C ASN A 7 -0.63 44.13 -14.70
N THR A 8 -0.55 45.28 -14.03
CA THR A 8 -0.28 45.52 -12.60
C THR A 8 -1.44 45.19 -11.64
N LYS A 9 -2.09 44.02 -11.75
CA LYS A 9 -3.17 43.64 -10.81
C LYS A 9 -3.02 42.33 -10.04
N TRP A 10 -1.84 41.72 -10.07
CA TRP A 10 -1.58 40.45 -9.37
C TRP A 10 -0.25 40.46 -8.59
N SER A 11 0.20 41.60 -8.10
CA SER A 11 1.50 41.72 -7.43
C SER A 11 1.62 40.96 -6.10
N ASN A 12 0.54 40.35 -5.60
CA ASN A 12 0.53 39.62 -4.33
C ASN A 12 0.24 38.12 -4.48
N PHE A 13 0.14 37.59 -5.71
CA PHE A 13 0.05 36.14 -5.87
C PHE A 13 1.45 35.55 -5.87
N HIS A 14 1.83 34.89 -4.79
CA HIS A 14 3.02 34.04 -4.77
C HIS A 14 2.76 32.86 -5.72
N THR A 15 3.04 33.02 -7.02
CA THR A 15 3.09 31.91 -7.95
C THR A 15 4.41 31.19 -7.75
N THR A 16 4.45 30.23 -6.82
CA THR A 16 5.50 29.22 -6.88
C THR A 16 5.12 28.27 -8.00
N THR A 17 5.89 28.24 -9.09
CA THR A 17 5.82 27.15 -10.06
C THR A 17 5.91 25.84 -9.28
N MET A 18 4.82 25.06 -9.24
CA MET A 18 4.86 23.76 -8.60
C MET A 18 5.74 22.87 -9.46
N ASN A 19 6.98 22.64 -9.01
CA ASN A 19 7.85 21.67 -9.65
C ASN A 19 7.13 20.32 -9.67
N VAL A 20 6.92 19.74 -10.86
CA VAL A 20 6.28 18.43 -11.02
C VAL A 20 7.03 17.35 -10.22
N SER A 21 8.31 17.58 -9.92
CA SER A 21 9.12 16.74 -9.03
C SER A 21 8.54 16.60 -7.61
N LYS A 22 7.86 17.61 -7.06
CA LYS A 22 7.21 17.53 -5.73
C LYS A 22 6.06 16.53 -5.69
N PHE A 23 5.40 16.25 -6.82
CA PHE A 23 4.36 15.22 -6.89
C PHE A 23 4.94 13.80 -6.93
N ASN A 24 6.16 13.64 -7.45
CA ASN A 24 6.86 12.35 -7.47
C ASN A 24 7.43 11.95 -6.09
N GLU A 25 7.46 12.88 -5.12
CA GLU A 25 7.89 12.61 -3.73
C GLU A 25 6.86 11.75 -2.97
N TRP A 26 5.62 11.65 -3.45
CA TRP A 26 4.55 10.85 -2.82
C TRP A 26 4.38 9.45 -3.43
N LYS A 27 5.40 8.95 -4.14
CA LYS A 27 5.36 7.61 -4.72
C LYS A 27 5.41 6.55 -3.62
N GLN A 28 4.27 5.92 -3.33
CA GLN A 28 4.19 4.82 -2.36
C GLN A 28 4.76 3.53 -2.97
N ASN A 29 5.89 3.06 -2.43
CA ASN A 29 6.39 1.73 -2.72
C ASN A 29 5.70 0.71 -1.81
N THR A 30 4.73 -0.02 -2.35
CA THR A 30 3.95 -1.02 -1.62
C THR A 30 4.29 -2.45 -2.06
N ILE A 31 4.11 -3.40 -1.16
CA ILE A 31 4.16 -4.84 -1.45
C ILE A 31 2.92 -5.51 -0.88
N THR A 32 2.45 -6.57 -1.54
CA THR A 32 1.44 -7.45 -0.96
C THR A 32 2.08 -8.29 0.14
N ALA A 33 1.63 -8.10 1.37
CA ALA A 33 2.15 -8.84 2.53
C ALA A 33 1.51 -10.24 2.68
N ALA A 34 0.28 -10.42 2.19
CA ALA A 34 -0.44 -11.69 2.19
C ALA A 34 -1.56 -11.72 1.15
N GLY A 35 -1.82 -12.90 0.56
CA GLY A 35 -2.88 -13.10 -0.43
C GLY A 35 -2.54 -12.51 -1.80
N GLY A 36 -3.50 -11.80 -2.41
CA GLY A 36 -3.36 -11.19 -3.73
C GLY A 36 -3.61 -12.12 -4.93
N ASN A 37 -3.87 -13.42 -4.69
CA ASN A 37 -4.09 -14.43 -5.74
C ASN A 37 -5.56 -14.87 -5.84
N GLY A 38 -6.50 -14.00 -5.48
CA GLY A 38 -7.93 -14.28 -5.46
C GLY A 38 -8.38 -15.14 -4.27
N LYS A 39 -9.69 -15.38 -4.22
CA LYS A 39 -10.33 -16.22 -3.20
C LYS A 39 -10.04 -17.70 -3.43
N GLY A 40 -9.66 -18.43 -2.38
CA GLY A 40 -9.48 -19.88 -2.46
C GLY A 40 -8.79 -20.50 -1.25
N GLN A 41 -8.54 -21.81 -1.33
CA GLN A 41 -7.99 -22.64 -0.25
C GLN A 41 -6.46 -22.80 -0.30
N LYS A 42 -5.80 -22.37 -1.39
CA LYS A 42 -4.34 -22.46 -1.50
C LYS A 42 -3.65 -21.56 -0.46
N LEU A 43 -2.40 -21.85 -0.13
CA LEU A 43 -1.63 -21.10 0.88
C LEU A 43 -1.29 -19.67 0.45
N ASN A 44 -1.33 -19.38 -0.85
CA ASN A 44 -1.18 -18.05 -1.42
C ASN A 44 -2.52 -17.32 -1.64
N GLN A 45 -3.63 -17.89 -1.17
CA GLN A 45 -4.99 -17.35 -1.28
C GLN A 45 -5.63 -17.18 0.11
N LEU A 46 -6.64 -16.31 0.20
CA LEU A 46 -7.45 -16.08 1.40
C LEU A 46 -8.93 -16.10 1.01
N ASN A 47 -9.82 -16.37 1.94
CA ASN A 47 -11.27 -16.46 1.73
C ASN A 47 -12.02 -15.72 2.85
N ASN A 48 -12.36 -14.46 2.57
CA ASN A 48 -13.07 -13.56 3.48
C ASN A 48 -12.43 -13.48 4.89
N PRO A 49 -11.12 -13.13 4.99
CA PRO A 49 -10.46 -13.08 6.28
C PRO A 49 -11.12 -12.05 7.21
N SER A 50 -11.25 -12.38 8.49
CA SER A 50 -11.97 -11.58 9.49
C SER A 50 -11.08 -10.80 10.46
N GLY A 51 -9.78 -11.08 10.49
CA GLY A 51 -8.84 -10.44 11.40
C GLY A 51 -7.39 -10.55 10.95
N ILE A 52 -6.58 -9.59 11.41
CA ILE A 52 -5.15 -9.49 11.13
C ILE A 52 -4.38 -9.07 12.38
N PHE A 53 -3.21 -9.67 12.60
CA PHE A 53 -2.24 -9.26 13.61
C PHE A 53 -0.83 -9.26 13.00
N ILE A 54 0.04 -8.35 13.44
CA ILE A 54 1.41 -8.24 12.98
C ILE A 54 2.33 -8.23 14.19
N ASP A 55 3.32 -9.12 14.21
CA ASP A 55 4.27 -9.20 15.30
C ASP A 55 5.50 -8.28 15.11
N LYS A 56 6.40 -8.29 16.10
CA LYS A 56 7.65 -7.50 16.05
C LYS A 56 8.62 -7.94 14.94
N LYS A 57 8.46 -9.16 14.40
CA LYS A 57 9.26 -9.70 13.30
C LYS A 57 8.63 -9.40 11.93
N LYS A 58 7.50 -8.69 11.90
CA LYS A 58 6.69 -8.39 10.70
C LYS A 58 6.05 -9.63 10.08
N ASN A 59 5.86 -10.68 10.85
CA ASN A 59 5.01 -11.80 10.45
C ASN A 59 3.55 -11.36 10.55
N VAL A 60 2.76 -11.71 9.55
CA VAL A 60 1.34 -11.39 9.45
C VAL A 60 0.53 -12.62 9.78
N PHE A 61 -0.36 -12.51 10.75
CA PHE A 61 -1.26 -13.57 11.19
C PHE A 61 -2.66 -13.21 10.73
N ILE A 62 -3.33 -14.13 10.03
CA ILE A 62 -4.63 -13.87 9.42
C ILE A 62 -5.62 -14.93 9.87
N ALA A 63 -6.78 -14.48 10.34
CA ALA A 63 -7.95 -15.34 10.55
C ALA A 63 -8.68 -15.50 9.22
N ASP A 64 -8.39 -16.58 8.50
CA ASP A 64 -8.90 -16.86 7.16
C ASP A 64 -10.28 -17.55 7.26
N TYR A 65 -11.29 -16.75 7.64
CA TYR A 65 -12.57 -17.20 8.19
C TYR A 65 -13.27 -18.32 7.41
N PHE A 66 -13.48 -18.17 6.09
CA PHE A 66 -14.18 -19.21 5.32
C PHE A 66 -13.29 -20.38 4.88
N ASN A 67 -12.03 -20.39 5.30
CA ASN A 67 -11.13 -21.54 5.17
C ASN A 67 -10.85 -22.20 6.53
N ASP A 68 -11.53 -21.78 7.61
CA ASP A 68 -11.45 -22.35 8.95
C ASP A 68 -10.00 -22.50 9.48
N ARG A 69 -9.14 -21.52 9.17
CA ARG A 69 -7.70 -21.59 9.50
C ARG A 69 -7.13 -20.26 9.95
N ILE A 70 -6.07 -20.34 10.74
CA ILE A 70 -5.16 -19.24 11.03
C ILE A 70 -3.88 -19.47 10.22
N VAL A 71 -3.50 -18.47 9.43
CA VAL A 71 -2.32 -18.53 8.56
C VAL A 71 -1.29 -17.49 8.99
N GLU A 72 -0.04 -17.91 9.16
CA GLU A 72 1.12 -17.04 9.31
C GLU A 72 1.78 -16.80 7.94
N TRP A 73 1.97 -15.54 7.58
CA TRP A 73 2.83 -15.10 6.49
C TRP A 73 4.07 -14.46 7.07
N LYS A 74 5.23 -15.09 6.88
CA LYS A 74 6.52 -14.50 7.24
C LYS A 74 6.80 -13.27 6.38
N TYR A 75 7.61 -12.35 6.90
CA TYR A 75 8.02 -11.18 6.14
C TYR A 75 8.57 -11.57 4.75
N ASN A 76 7.99 -11.00 3.69
CA ASN A 76 8.28 -11.28 2.27
C ASN A 76 8.00 -12.72 1.77
N ALA A 77 7.26 -13.54 2.51
CA ALA A 77 6.81 -14.84 2.03
C ALA A 77 5.88 -14.71 0.81
N LYS A 78 5.86 -15.73 -0.05
CA LYS A 78 4.96 -15.80 -1.23
C LYS A 78 3.65 -16.54 -0.95
N GLU A 79 3.61 -17.27 0.14
CA GLU A 79 2.47 -18.02 0.62
C GLU A 79 2.56 -18.13 2.15
N GLY A 80 1.43 -18.43 2.77
CA GLY A 80 1.35 -18.60 4.21
C GLY A 80 1.59 -20.03 4.67
N GLN A 81 1.68 -20.19 5.98
CA GLN A 81 1.72 -21.48 6.67
C GLN A 81 0.53 -21.57 7.63
N ILE A 82 -0.17 -22.70 7.63
CA ILE A 82 -1.25 -22.95 8.59
C ILE A 82 -0.62 -23.17 9.97
N ILE A 83 -1.08 -22.42 10.97
CA ILE A 83 -0.59 -22.51 12.35
C ILE A 83 -1.68 -22.92 13.35
N ALA A 84 -2.95 -22.85 12.96
CA ALA A 84 -4.10 -23.36 13.68
C ALA A 84 -5.30 -23.53 12.72
N GLY A 85 -6.28 -24.34 13.09
CA GLY A 85 -7.42 -24.71 12.24
C GLY A 85 -7.66 -26.20 12.26
#